data_AF-A0AAP7GSV9-F1
#
_entry.id   AF-A0AAP7GSV9-F1
#
_cell.length_a   1.000
_cell.length_b   1.000
_cell.length_c   1.000
_cell.angle_alpha   90.00
_cell.angle_beta   90.00
_cell.angle_gamma   90.00
#
_symmetry.space_group_name_H-M   'P 1'
#
loop_
_entity.id
_entity.type
_entity.pdbx_description
1 polymer ?
#
loop_
_entity_poly.entity_id
_entity_poly.type
_entity_poly.pdbx_seq_one_letter_code
_entity_poly.pdbx_strand_id
1 'polypeptide(L)'
;MTTPTEEILERLGACEAGLEAHRGYLKAMEYAIRVSVLTHPEPERLAAAWTTLLPGITAAHQHDGGPLFSAAFQQSLVVLTEQIAGG
;
A
#
# COMPACT_ATOMS: atom_id res chain seq x y z
N MET A 1 -37.90 -13.64 -1.00
CA MET A 1 -37.43 -12.78 0.12
C MET A 1 -36.26 -13.50 0.74
N THR A 2 -35.07 -12.94 0.65
CA THR A 2 -33.90 -13.47 1.35
C THR A 2 -34.02 -13.18 2.84
N THR A 3 -33.57 -14.11 3.67
CA THR A 3 -33.55 -13.92 5.12
C THR A 3 -32.44 -12.94 5.51
N PRO A 4 -32.52 -12.29 6.69
CA PRO A 4 -31.44 -11.43 7.17
C PRO A 4 -30.07 -12.13 7.22
N THR A 5 -30.06 -13.44 7.46
CA THR A 5 -28.83 -14.25 7.45
C THR A 5 -28.27 -14.41 6.04
N GLU A 6 -29.11 -14.67 5.04
CA GLU A 6 -28.69 -14.80 3.64
C GLU A 6 -28.10 -13.48 3.11
N GLU A 7 -28.71 -12.33 3.46
CA GLU A 7 -28.19 -11.02 3.09
C GLU A 7 -26.81 -10.73 3.71
N ILE A 8 -26.59 -11.12 4.98
CA ILE A 8 -25.30 -10.96 5.64
C ILE A 8 -24.23 -11.85 4.97
N LEU A 9 -24.58 -13.10 4.64
CA LEU A 9 -23.65 -14.02 3.97
C LEU A 9 -23.27 -13.51 2.57
N GLU A 10 -24.23 -12.97 1.82
CA GLU A 10 -23.97 -12.39 0.50
C GLU A 10 -23.02 -11.18 0.61
N ARG A 11 -23.29 -10.26 1.54
CA ARG A 11 -22.42 -9.09 1.79
C ARG A 11 -21.03 -9.48 2.27
N LEU A 12 -20.92 -10.52 3.09
CA LEU A 12 -19.64 -11.06 3.54
C LEU A 12 -18.86 -11.64 2.36
N GLY A 13 -19.49 -12.48 1.53
CA GLY A 13 -18.84 -13.04 0.34
C GLY A 13 -18.37 -11.97 -0.65
N ALA A 14 -19.17 -10.91 -0.86
CA ALA A 14 -18.76 -9.76 -1.67
C ALA A 14 -17.57 -9.00 -1.05
N CYS A 15 -17.54 -8.86 0.28
CA CYS A 15 -16.43 -8.26 1.01
C CYS A 15 -15.14 -9.08 0.84
N GLU A 16 -15.22 -10.39 1.04
CA GLU A 16 -14.09 -11.31 0.90
C GLU A 16 -13.53 -11.30 -0.52
N ALA A 17 -14.38 -11.42 -1.54
CA ALA A 17 -13.97 -11.33 -2.94
C ALA A 17 -13.31 -9.96 -3.25
N GLY A 18 -13.85 -8.88 -2.69
CA GLY A 18 -13.25 -7.55 -2.79
C GLY A 18 -11.85 -7.50 -2.16
N LEU A 19 -11.67 -8.05 -0.96
CA LEU A 19 -10.37 -8.08 -0.28
C LEU A 19 -9.33 -8.92 -1.05
N GLU A 20 -9.73 -10.06 -1.62
CA GLU A 20 -8.86 -10.88 -2.45
C GLU A 20 -8.38 -10.13 -3.70
N ALA A 21 -9.30 -9.44 -4.39
CA ALA A 21 -8.96 -8.64 -5.57
C ALA A 21 -7.97 -7.50 -5.22
N HIS A 22 -8.24 -6.73 -4.16
CA HIS A 22 -7.36 -5.65 -3.72
C HIS A 22 -5.97 -6.17 -3.30
N ARG A 23 -5.90 -7.33 -2.64
CA ARG A 23 -4.62 -7.98 -2.32
C ARG A 23 -3.84 -8.32 -3.59
N GLY A 24 -4.52 -8.82 -4.62
CA GLY A 24 -3.91 -9.08 -5.94
C GLY A 24 -3.36 -7.80 -6.58
N TYR A 25 -4.14 -6.72 -6.60
CA TYR A 25 -3.70 -5.42 -7.14
C TYR A 25 -2.50 -4.84 -6.40
N LEU A 26 -2.51 -4.89 -5.06
CA LEU A 26 -1.38 -4.44 -4.25
C LEU A 26 -0.12 -5.24 -4.55
N LYS A 27 -0.23 -6.56 -4.74
CA LYS A 27 0.94 -7.39 -5.05
C LYS A 27 1.50 -7.09 -6.45
N ALA A 28 0.64 -6.86 -7.43
CA ALA A 28 1.07 -6.45 -8.76
C ALA A 28 1.80 -5.08 -8.72
N MET A 29 1.25 -4.12 -7.97
CA MET A 29 1.85 -2.81 -7.78
C MET A 29 3.21 -2.89 -7.07
N GLU A 30 3.33 -3.74 -6.04
CA GLU A 30 4.61 -3.99 -5.34
C GLU A 30 5.70 -4.43 -6.31
N TYR A 31 5.42 -5.39 -7.20
CA TYR A 31 6.42 -5.84 -8.19
C TYR A 31 6.72 -4.77 -9.24
N ALA A 32 5.73 -4.00 -9.68
CA ALA A 32 5.96 -2.89 -10.61
C ALA A 32 6.88 -1.82 -10.00
N ILE A 33 6.66 -1.45 -8.74
CA ILE A 33 7.52 -0.52 -7.99
C ILE A 33 8.93 -1.11 -7.86
N ARG A 34 9.06 -2.37 -7.45
CA ARG A 34 10.37 -3.01 -7.30
C ARG A 34 11.18 -3.00 -8.58
N VAL A 35 10.57 -3.36 -9.72
CA VAL A 35 11.25 -3.31 -11.01
C VAL A 35 11.67 -1.87 -11.32
N SER A 36 10.77 -0.91 -11.12
CA SER A 36 11.05 0.52 -11.37
C SER A 36 12.22 1.06 -10.55
N VAL A 37 12.32 0.68 -9.27
CA VAL A 37 13.43 1.05 -8.38
C VAL A 37 14.73 0.38 -8.85
N LEU A 38 14.70 -0.93 -9.10
CA LEU A 38 15.87 -1.71 -9.51
C LEU A 38 16.47 -1.26 -10.84
N THR A 39 15.64 -0.82 -11.79
CA THR A 39 16.08 -0.40 -13.12
C THR A 39 16.18 1.12 -13.26
N HIS A 40 16.10 1.88 -12.16
CA HIS A 40 16.10 3.34 -12.24
C HIS A 40 17.46 3.85 -12.74
N PRO A 41 17.51 4.74 -13.76
CA PRO A 41 18.78 5.17 -14.35
C PRO A 41 19.61 6.08 -13.42
N GLU A 42 18.96 6.76 -12.47
CA GLU A 42 19.60 7.67 -11.50
C GLU A 42 19.18 7.28 -10.07
N PRO A 43 19.68 6.17 -9.49
CA PRO A 43 19.22 5.65 -8.20
C PRO A 43 19.44 6.63 -7.04
N GLU A 44 20.55 7.37 -7.03
CA GLU A 44 20.84 8.37 -6.00
C GLU A 44 19.83 9.53 -6.02
N ARG A 45 19.44 9.98 -7.21
CA ARG A 45 18.43 11.05 -7.35
C ARG A 45 17.05 10.57 -6.94
N LEU A 46 16.70 9.31 -7.23
CA LEU A 46 15.48 8.70 -6.75
C LEU A 46 15.44 8.68 -5.21
N ALA A 47 16.54 8.25 -4.56
CA ALA A 47 16.64 8.23 -3.10
C ALA A 47 16.55 9.63 -2.47
N ALA A 48 17.20 10.63 -3.07
CA ALA A 48 17.12 12.01 -2.63
C ALA A 48 15.69 12.58 -2.76
N ALA A 49 15.03 12.33 -3.89
CA ALA A 49 13.65 12.74 -4.11
C ALA A 49 12.69 12.07 -3.12
N TRP A 50 12.84 10.76 -2.90
CA TRP A 50 12.06 10.00 -1.92
C TRP A 50 12.17 10.60 -0.51
N THR A 51 13.40 10.80 -0.02
CA THR A 51 13.66 11.39 1.30
C THR A 51 13.05 12.79 1.44
N THR A 52 13.08 13.59 0.37
CA THR A 52 12.51 14.94 0.35
C THR A 52 10.98 14.92 0.46
N LEU A 53 10.32 13.95 -0.18
CA LEU A 53 8.85 13.85 -0.23
C LEU A 53 8.24 13.14 0.98
N LEU A 54 8.99 12.25 1.63
CA LEU A 54 8.50 11.35 2.69
C LEU A 54 7.75 12.07 3.83
N PRO A 55 8.21 13.22 4.36
CA PRO A 55 7.47 13.95 5.39
C PRO A 55 6.11 14.45 4.89
N GLY A 56 6.05 14.93 3.65
CA GLY A 56 4.82 15.41 3.02
C GLY A 56 3.81 14.29 2.81
N ILE A 57 4.27 13.11 2.35
CA ILE A 57 3.46 11.90 2.20
C ILE A 57 2.88 11.48 3.56
N THR A 58 3.72 11.44 4.60
CA THR A 58 3.29 11.07 5.95
C THR A 58 2.24 12.03 6.49
N ALA A 59 2.48 13.34 6.38
CA ALA A 59 1.56 14.37 6.87
C ALA A 59 0.22 14.35 6.13
N ALA A 60 0.23 14.09 4.82
CA ALA A 60 -0.97 14.06 3.99
C ALA A 60 -1.92 12.90 4.39
N HIS A 61 -1.38 11.75 4.74
CA HIS A 61 -2.16 10.52 4.97
C HIS A 61 -2.31 10.13 6.45
N GLN A 62 -1.82 10.94 7.39
CA GLN A 62 -1.84 10.60 8.81
C GLN A 62 -3.26 10.40 9.40
N HIS A 63 -4.31 10.94 8.74
CA HIS A 63 -5.71 10.88 9.19
C HIS A 63 -6.64 10.12 8.24
N ASP A 64 -6.11 9.48 7.19
CA ASP A 64 -6.94 8.80 6.17
C ASP A 64 -7.62 7.54 6.70
N GLY A 65 -7.15 7.01 7.82
CA GLY A 65 -7.69 5.80 8.43
C GLY A 65 -7.46 5.73 9.93
N GLY A 66 -7.86 4.60 10.51
CA GLY A 66 -7.65 4.32 11.92
C GLY A 66 -6.22 3.88 12.25
N PRO A 67 -5.93 3.55 13.52
CA PRO A 67 -4.58 3.21 13.98
C PRO A 67 -3.90 2.09 13.19
N LEU A 68 -4.66 1.07 12.73
CA LEU A 68 -4.13 -0.02 11.92
C LEU A 68 -3.65 0.46 10.55
N PHE A 69 -4.42 1.35 9.90
CA PHE A 69 -4.01 1.96 8.64
C PHE A 69 -2.72 2.76 8.82
N SER A 70 -2.66 3.63 9.83
CA SER A 70 -1.48 4.46 10.09
C SER A 70 -0.23 3.61 10.36
N ALA A 71 -0.36 2.54 11.15
CA ALA A 71 0.74 1.61 11.43
C ALA A 71 1.21 0.88 10.16
N ALA A 72 0.29 0.31 9.38
CA ALA A 72 0.62 -0.40 8.15
C ALA A 72 1.24 0.53 7.09
N PHE A 73 0.73 1.76 6.99
CA PHE A 73 1.24 2.79 6.09
C PHE A 73 2.67 3.19 6.45
N GLN A 74 2.92 3.53 7.72
CA GLN A 74 4.26 3.86 8.21
C GLN A 74 5.25 2.71 8.01
N GLN A 75 4.86 1.47 8.36
CA GLN A 75 5.69 0.30 8.13
C GLN A 75 6.02 0.11 6.64
N SER A 76 5.05 0.32 5.75
CA SER A 76 5.26 0.20 4.30
C SER A 76 6.23 1.27 3.77
N LEU A 77 6.15 2.50 4.28
CA LEU A 77 7.08 3.57 3.94
C LEU A 77 8.51 3.28 4.40
N VAL A 78 8.69 2.66 5.57
CA VAL A 78 10.01 2.20 6.04
C VAL A 78 10.59 1.16 5.08
N VAL A 79 9.82 0.12 4.74
CA VAL A 79 10.27 -0.93 3.80
C VAL A 79 10.61 -0.36 2.42
N LEU A 80 9.83 0.59 1.91
CA LEU A 80 10.12 1.26 0.64
C LEU A 80 11.39 2.12 0.72
N THR A 81 11.62 2.78 1.85
CA THR A 81 12.85 3.56 2.07
C THR A 81 14.08 2.67 2.03
N GLU A 82 14.03 1.50 2.69
CA GLU A 82 15.11 0.51 2.63
C GLU A 82 15.36 -0.01 1.21
N GLN A 83 14.30 -0.28 0.44
CA GLN A 83 14.43 -0.73 -0.95
C GLN A 83 14.99 0.34 -1.89
N ILE A 84 14.63 1.62 -1.67
CA ILE A 84 15.07 2.75 -2.50
C ILE A 84 16.51 3.16 -2.17
N ALA A 85 16.91 3.09 -0.89
CA ALA A 85 18.27 3.44 -0.48
C ALA A 85 19.35 2.46 -0.99
N GLY A 86 18.94 1.35 -1.61
CA GLY A 86 19.79 0.20 -1.86
C GLY A 86 19.98 -0.57 -0.56
N GLY A 87 19.32 -1.73 -0.45
CA GLY A 87 19.44 -2.60 0.72
C GLY A 87 20.88 -2.96 1.06
#